data_AF-A0A1G5SKD4-F1
#
_entry.id   AF-A0A1G5SKD4-F1
#
_cell.length_a   1.000
_cell.length_b   1.000
_cell.length_c   1.000
_cell.angle_alpha   90.00
_cell.angle_beta   90.00
_cell.angle_gamma   90.00
#
_symmetry.space_group_name_H-M   'P 1'
#
loop_
_entity.id
_entity.type
_entity.pdbx_description
1 polymer ?
#
loop_
_entity_poly.entity_id
_entity_poly.type
_entity_poly.pdbx_seq_one_letter_code
_entity_poly.pdbx_strand_id
1 'polypeptide(L)'
;MQFYIVHMVRNSLNYAGLNKRKEVVADLRLIYSAATIDEAEQALADFEDKWNKAYPPISLSWRNNWQRIIPFFDYPPEIRRIIYTTNTIESVNMSLRKVSKIRGSFPNDDAVIKLFYLALSNIVKRWSRPIRDWKPALNRFTIQFNERMPRQY
;
A
#
# COMPACT_ATOMS: atom_id res chain seq x y z
N MET A 1 -1.32 5.35 9.39
CA MET A 1 -1.05 5.97 8.08
C MET A 1 -0.95 4.87 7.04
N GLN A 2 -1.66 4.97 5.93
CA GLN A 2 -1.67 3.96 4.88
C GLN A 2 -1.46 4.66 3.54
N PHE A 3 -0.73 4.00 2.63
CA PHE A 3 -0.28 4.63 1.40
C PHE A 3 -1.46 5.02 0.50
N TYR A 4 -1.31 6.15 -0.19
CA TYR A 4 -2.36 6.83 -0.94
C TYR A 4 -3.09 5.91 -1.94
N ILE A 5 -2.33 5.14 -2.75
CA ILE A 5 -2.88 4.14 -3.68
C ILE A 5 -3.77 3.11 -2.99
N VAL A 6 -3.40 2.66 -1.81
CA VAL A 6 -4.16 1.60 -1.13
C VAL A 6 -5.46 2.15 -0.57
N HIS A 7 -5.45 3.39 -0.09
CA HIS A 7 -6.68 4.09 0.26
C HIS A 7 -7.58 4.30 -0.95
N MET A 8 -7.02 4.68 -2.10
CA MET A 8 -7.79 4.78 -3.35
C MET A 8 -8.49 3.47 -3.68
N VAL A 9 -7.74 2.35 -3.71
CA VAL A 9 -8.30 1.02 -3.96
C VAL A 9 -9.38 0.66 -2.95
N ARG A 10 -9.14 0.84 -1.64
CA ARG A 10 -10.13 0.52 -0.59
C ARG A 10 -11.40 1.35 -0.72
N ASN A 11 -11.26 2.65 -0.99
CA ASN A 11 -12.41 3.53 -1.20
C ASN A 11 -13.22 3.10 -2.42
N SER A 12 -12.57 2.66 -3.50
CA SER A 12 -13.26 2.10 -4.67
C SER A 12 -14.11 0.87 -4.33
N LEU A 13 -13.65 0.00 -3.42
CA LEU A 13 -14.39 -1.20 -3.01
C LEU A 13 -15.65 -0.93 -2.17
N ASN A 14 -15.83 0.29 -1.68
CA ASN A 14 -17.08 0.69 -1.02
C ASN A 14 -18.24 0.78 -2.01
N TYR A 15 -17.96 1.02 -3.30
CA TYR A 15 -18.98 1.11 -4.36
C TYR A 15 -19.24 -0.24 -5.04
N ALA A 16 -18.27 -1.15 -5.03
CA ALA A 16 -18.37 -2.44 -5.70
C ALA A 16 -19.05 -3.51 -4.84
N GLY A 17 -20.01 -4.23 -5.45
CA GLY A 17 -20.65 -5.40 -4.84
C GLY A 17 -19.66 -6.53 -4.58
N LEU A 18 -19.89 -7.34 -3.54
CA LEU A 18 -18.95 -8.38 -3.06
C LEU A 18 -18.50 -9.35 -4.17
N ASN A 19 -19.40 -9.72 -5.07
CA ASN A 19 -19.13 -10.60 -6.22
C ASN A 19 -18.22 -9.95 -7.29
N LYS A 20 -18.22 -8.62 -7.40
CA LYS A 20 -17.42 -7.86 -8.37
C LYS A 20 -16.11 -7.32 -7.82
N ARG A 21 -15.95 -7.26 -6.50
CA ARG A 21 -14.73 -6.71 -5.86
C ARG A 21 -13.43 -7.31 -6.37
N LYS A 22 -13.34 -8.64 -6.56
CA LYS A 22 -12.12 -9.28 -7.08
C LYS A 22 -11.75 -8.77 -8.47
N GLU A 23 -12.74 -8.63 -9.34
CA GLU A 23 -12.57 -8.16 -10.72
C GLU A 23 -12.15 -6.68 -10.74
N VAL A 24 -12.87 -5.85 -9.97
CA VAL A 24 -12.53 -4.42 -9.82
C VAL A 24 -11.12 -4.21 -9.28
N VAL A 25 -10.69 -4.99 -8.27
CA VAL A 25 -9.30 -4.90 -7.75
C VAL A 25 -8.27 -5.29 -8.81
N ALA A 26 -8.56 -6.32 -9.61
CA ALA A 26 -7.65 -6.77 -10.66
C ALA A 26 -7.47 -5.68 -11.73
N ASP A 27 -8.56 -5.04 -12.16
CA ASP A 27 -8.50 -3.99 -13.18
C ASP A 27 -7.86 -2.70 -12.62
N LEU A 28 -8.21 -2.29 -11.38
CA LEU A 28 -7.54 -1.15 -10.72
C LEU A 28 -6.04 -1.39 -10.54
N ARG A 29 -5.61 -2.65 -10.39
CA ARG A 29 -4.19 -2.99 -10.29
C ARG A 29 -3.42 -2.68 -11.56
N LEU A 30 -4.04 -2.81 -12.73
CA LEU A 30 -3.38 -2.49 -14.00
C LEU A 30 -2.93 -1.02 -14.02
N ILE A 31 -3.75 -0.12 -13.48
CA ILE A 31 -3.46 1.32 -13.39
C ILE A 31 -2.16 1.57 -12.61
N TYR A 32 -2.11 1.20 -11.33
CA TYR A 32 -0.93 1.52 -10.50
C TYR A 32 0.27 0.57 -10.70
N SER A 33 0.11 -0.53 -11.43
CA SER A 33 1.22 -1.43 -11.76
C SER A 33 1.84 -1.19 -13.14
N ALA A 34 1.26 -0.30 -13.96
CA ALA A 34 1.76 0.08 -15.28
C ALA A 34 3.22 0.58 -15.25
N ALA A 35 3.97 0.40 -16.34
CA ALA A 35 5.38 0.79 -16.36
C ALA A 35 5.54 2.31 -16.48
N THR A 36 4.67 2.97 -17.24
CA THR A 36 4.70 4.41 -17.51
C THR A 36 3.39 5.10 -17.11
N ILE A 37 3.41 6.43 -17.05
CA ILE A 37 2.21 7.25 -16.80
C ILE A 37 1.20 7.08 -17.95
N ASP A 38 1.67 7.06 -19.20
CA ASP A 38 0.81 6.90 -20.37
C ASP A 38 0.09 5.54 -20.37
N GLU A 39 0.80 4.46 -20.03
CA GLU A 39 0.18 3.14 -19.86
C GLU A 39 -0.83 3.12 -18.71
N ALA A 40 -0.54 3.82 -17.62
CA ALA A 40 -1.45 3.94 -16.49
C ALA A 40 -2.72 4.72 -16.83
N GLU A 41 -2.58 5.78 -17.63
CA GLU A 41 -3.69 6.59 -18.12
C GLU A 41 -4.57 5.80 -19.08
N GLN A 42 -3.96 5.02 -19.98
CA GLN A 42 -4.70 4.09 -20.83
C GLN A 42 -5.43 3.04 -20.00
N ALA A 43 -4.78 2.44 -19.01
CA ALA A 43 -5.44 1.48 -18.12
C ALA A 43 -6.60 2.10 -17.33
N LEU A 44 -6.53 3.40 -16.98
CA LEU A 44 -7.63 4.11 -16.35
C LEU A 44 -8.79 4.37 -17.33
N ALA A 45 -8.50 4.67 -18.59
CA ALA A 45 -9.52 4.78 -19.65
C ALA A 45 -10.20 3.41 -19.89
N ASP A 46 -9.44 2.33 -19.99
CA ASP A 46 -10.00 0.98 -20.13
C ASP A 46 -10.88 0.59 -18.92
N PHE A 47 -10.45 0.99 -17.72
CA PHE A 47 -11.24 0.81 -16.50
C PHE A 47 -12.56 1.61 -16.57
N GLU A 48 -12.52 2.84 -17.06
CA GLU A 48 -13.72 3.67 -17.30
C GLU A 48 -14.69 3.00 -18.26
N ASP A 49 -14.23 2.58 -19.43
CA ASP A 49 -15.09 1.96 -20.43
C ASP A 49 -15.81 0.72 -19.87
N LYS A 50 -15.11 -0.07 -19.06
CA LYS A 50 -15.66 -1.27 -18.45
C LYS A 50 -16.61 -0.99 -17.28
N TRP A 51 -16.26 -0.08 -16.38
CA TRP A 51 -16.93 0.03 -15.07
C TRP A 51 -17.79 1.27 -14.88
N ASN A 52 -17.64 2.30 -15.71
CA ASN A 52 -18.28 3.60 -15.48
C ASN A 52 -19.82 3.53 -15.55
N LYS A 53 -20.39 2.55 -16.29
CA LYS A 53 -21.85 2.30 -16.29
C LYS A 53 -22.37 1.79 -14.94
N ALA A 54 -21.58 0.99 -14.23
CA ALA A 54 -21.99 0.34 -12.97
C ALA A 54 -21.52 1.11 -11.74
N TYR A 55 -20.29 1.63 -11.77
CA TYR A 55 -19.61 2.25 -10.65
C TYR A 55 -18.93 3.58 -11.03
N PRO A 56 -19.68 4.58 -11.54
CA PRO A 56 -19.09 5.85 -11.99
C PRO A 56 -18.27 6.61 -10.93
N PRO A 57 -18.61 6.57 -9.62
CA PRO A 57 -17.80 7.24 -8.60
C PRO A 57 -16.36 6.72 -8.49
N ILE A 58 -16.09 5.48 -8.91
CA ILE A 58 -14.74 4.92 -8.83
C ILE A 58 -13.83 5.69 -9.78
N SER A 59 -14.12 5.67 -11.08
CA SER A 59 -13.28 6.33 -12.07
C SER A 59 -13.17 7.83 -11.84
N LEU A 60 -14.29 8.49 -11.50
CA LEU A 60 -14.29 9.91 -11.15
C LEU A 60 -13.34 10.24 -10.00
N SER A 61 -13.34 9.41 -8.95
CA SER A 61 -12.41 9.57 -7.83
C SER A 61 -10.95 9.44 -8.29
N TRP A 62 -10.63 8.45 -9.13
CA TRP A 62 -9.28 8.25 -9.66
C TRP A 62 -8.83 9.42 -10.54
N ARG A 63 -9.68 9.92 -11.44
CA ARG A 63 -9.41 11.11 -12.27
C ARG A 63 -9.19 12.37 -11.44
N ASN A 64 -10.05 12.65 -10.47
CA ASN A 64 -9.93 13.82 -9.59
C ASN A 64 -8.63 13.80 -8.77
N ASN A 65 -8.10 12.61 -8.53
CA ASN A 65 -6.91 12.37 -7.74
C ASN A 65 -5.66 12.09 -8.61
N TRP A 66 -5.77 12.13 -9.94
CA TRP A 66 -4.74 11.68 -10.86
C TRP A 66 -3.40 12.40 -10.66
N GLN A 67 -3.44 13.72 -10.47
CA GLN A 67 -2.25 14.54 -10.21
C GLN A 67 -1.49 14.14 -8.93
N ARG A 68 -2.19 13.55 -7.95
CA ARG A 68 -1.56 13.01 -6.73
C ARG A 68 -1.07 11.58 -6.90
N ILE A 69 -1.56 10.87 -7.92
CA ILE A 69 -1.13 9.52 -8.30
C ILE A 69 0.15 9.59 -9.14
N ILE A 70 0.29 10.56 -10.06
CA ILE A 70 1.44 10.67 -10.97
C ILE A 70 2.82 10.52 -10.28
N PRO A 71 3.13 11.20 -9.15
CA PRO A 71 4.42 11.06 -8.48
C PRO A 71 4.72 9.64 -7.99
N PHE A 72 3.72 8.77 -7.93
CA PHE A 72 3.90 7.36 -7.64
C PHE A 72 4.78 6.66 -8.69
N PHE A 73 4.67 7.06 -9.96
CA PHE A 73 5.41 6.46 -11.08
C PHE A 73 6.88 6.87 -11.14
N ASP A 74 7.28 7.91 -10.41
CA ASP A 74 8.70 8.29 -10.24
C ASP A 74 9.50 7.22 -9.47
N TYR A 75 8.80 6.34 -8.75
CA TYR A 75 9.44 5.23 -8.05
C TYR A 75 9.64 4.02 -8.98
N PRO A 76 10.79 3.32 -8.87
CA PRO A 76 11.00 2.06 -9.57
C PRO A 76 9.92 1.01 -9.25
N PRO A 77 9.57 0.10 -10.18
CA PRO A 77 8.56 -0.93 -9.97
C PRO A 77 8.73 -1.75 -8.69
N GLU A 78 9.98 -2.05 -8.31
CA GLU A 78 10.33 -2.80 -7.09
C GLU A 78 9.88 -2.07 -5.83
N ILE A 79 10.02 -0.74 -5.83
CA ILE A 79 9.61 0.14 -4.72
C ILE A 79 8.12 0.39 -4.72
N ARG A 80 7.54 0.64 -5.90
CA ARG A 80 6.09 0.79 -6.07
C ARG A 80 5.35 -0.39 -5.48
N ARG A 81 5.84 -1.61 -5.74
CA ARG A 81 5.30 -2.83 -5.15
C ARG A 81 5.28 -2.78 -3.64
N ILE A 82 6.37 -2.37 -3.00
CA ILE A 82 6.45 -2.26 -1.53
C ILE A 82 5.42 -1.24 -1.03
N ILE A 83 5.32 -0.09 -1.69
CA ILE A 83 4.42 1.02 -1.30
C ILE A 83 2.95 0.59 -1.35
N TYR A 84 2.48 -0.07 -2.42
CA TYR A 84 1.08 -0.50 -2.49
C TYR A 84 0.80 -1.82 -1.77
N THR A 85 1.83 -2.57 -1.33
CA THR A 85 1.61 -3.76 -0.51
C THR A 85 1.39 -3.37 0.94
N THR A 86 0.17 -3.58 1.45
CA THR A 86 -0.17 -3.30 2.85
C THR A 86 0.02 -4.47 3.78
N ASN A 87 0.46 -5.61 3.25
CA ASN A 87 0.67 -6.85 3.99
C ASN A 87 1.50 -6.66 5.25
N THR A 88 2.57 -5.85 5.22
CA THR A 88 3.45 -5.67 6.38
C THR A 88 2.74 -4.92 7.50
N ILE A 89 2.09 -3.79 7.19
CA ILE A 89 1.38 -2.99 8.19
C ILE A 89 0.13 -3.72 8.69
N GLU A 90 -0.61 -4.39 7.79
CA GLU A 90 -1.78 -5.20 8.15
C GLU A 90 -1.40 -6.38 9.04
N SER A 91 -0.28 -7.06 8.77
CA SER A 91 0.23 -8.16 9.60
C SER A 91 0.59 -7.69 11.02
N VAL A 92 1.23 -6.52 11.15
CA VAL A 92 1.51 -5.91 12.46
C VAL A 92 0.20 -5.55 13.17
N ASN A 93 -0.71 -4.85 12.50
CA ASN A 93 -1.99 -4.45 13.08
C ASN A 93 -2.83 -5.65 13.51
N MET A 94 -2.87 -6.72 12.71
CA MET A 94 -3.55 -7.97 13.04
C MET A 94 -2.95 -8.61 14.29
N SER A 95 -1.62 -8.67 14.37
CA SER A 95 -0.91 -9.22 15.54
C SER A 95 -1.20 -8.42 16.81
N LEU A 96 -1.19 -7.09 16.72
CA LEU A 96 -1.52 -6.20 17.84
C LEU A 96 -2.98 -6.36 18.28
N ARG A 97 -3.93 -6.39 17.33
CA ARG A 97 -5.36 -6.65 17.62
C ARG A 97 -5.57 -8.01 18.28
N LYS A 98 -4.80 -9.03 17.88
CA LYS A 98 -4.90 -10.37 18.46
C LYS A 98 -4.48 -10.36 19.92
N VAL A 99 -3.35 -9.73 20.27
CA VAL A 99 -2.87 -9.69 21.66
C VAL A 99 -3.73 -8.81 22.55
N SER A 100 -4.29 -7.70 22.02
CA SER A 100 -5.20 -6.87 22.79
C SER A 100 -6.55 -7.55 23.02
N LYS A 101 -7.13 -8.20 22.00
CA LYS A 101 -8.45 -8.85 22.12
C LYS A 101 -8.50 -9.96 23.16
N ILE A 102 -7.37 -10.63 23.43
CA ILE A 102 -7.26 -11.67 24.46
C ILE A 102 -7.40 -11.06 25.88
N ARG A 103 -7.11 -9.77 26.04
CA ARG A 103 -7.18 -9.05 27.32
C ARG A 103 -8.41 -8.13 27.30
N GLY A 104 -9.48 -8.52 27.98
CA GLY A 104 -10.74 -7.78 27.99
C GLY A 104 -10.66 -6.36 28.58
N SER A 105 -9.80 -6.15 29.58
CA SER A 105 -9.46 -4.82 30.12
C SER A 105 -8.00 -4.77 30.55
N PHE A 106 -7.49 -3.55 30.71
CA PHE A 106 -6.14 -3.28 31.20
C PHE A 106 -6.20 -2.45 32.49
N PRO A 107 -5.33 -2.73 33.47
CA PRO A 107 -5.34 -2.03 34.75
C PRO A 107 -4.82 -0.59 34.66
N ASN A 108 -3.98 -0.27 33.67
CA ASN A 108 -3.46 1.06 33.36
C ASN A 108 -2.82 1.06 31.95
N ASP A 109 -2.44 2.25 31.47
CA ASP A 109 -1.83 2.44 30.15
C ASP A 109 -0.48 1.72 30.02
N ASP A 110 0.33 1.70 31.08
CA ASP A 110 1.63 1.01 31.10
C ASP A 110 1.50 -0.49 30.80
N ALA A 111 0.43 -1.13 31.27
CA ALA A 111 0.17 -2.54 30.99
C ALA A 111 -0.10 -2.78 29.49
N VAL A 112 -0.81 -1.87 28.82
CA VAL A 112 -1.06 -1.94 27.37
C VAL A 112 0.25 -1.72 26.61
N ILE A 113 1.03 -0.70 27.00
CA ILE A 113 2.30 -0.36 26.36
C ILE A 113 3.27 -1.54 26.47
N LYS A 114 3.42 -2.15 27.64
CA LYS A 114 4.28 -3.34 27.84
C LYS A 114 3.83 -4.50 26.97
N LEU A 115 2.51 -4.75 26.87
CA LEU A 115 1.99 -5.81 26.02
C LEU A 115 2.33 -5.57 24.54
N PHE A 116 2.13 -4.34 24.05
CA PHE A 116 2.45 -3.99 22.66
C PHE A 116 3.95 -4.03 22.39
N TYR A 117 4.78 -3.58 23.33
CA TYR A 117 6.23 -3.70 23.25
C TYR A 117 6.68 -5.16 23.10
N LEU A 118 6.15 -6.07 23.93
CA LEU A 118 6.46 -7.50 23.85
C LEU A 118 5.99 -8.12 22.53
N ALA A 119 4.79 -7.74 22.07
CA ALA A 119 4.26 -8.21 20.79
C ALA A 119 5.13 -7.75 19.61
N LEU A 120 5.51 -6.47 19.58
CA LEU A 120 6.40 -5.90 18.57
C LEU A 120 7.78 -6.54 18.60
N SER A 121 8.36 -6.72 19.79
CA SER A 121 9.65 -7.40 19.97
C SER A 121 9.63 -8.81 19.39
N ASN A 122 8.54 -9.56 19.59
CA ASN A 122 8.36 -10.88 19.00
C ASN A 122 8.12 -10.85 17.48
N ILE A 123 7.50 -9.80 16.94
CA ILE A 123 7.35 -9.61 15.49
C ILE A 123 8.72 -9.36 14.86
N VAL A 124 9.52 -8.46 15.42
CA VAL A 124 10.85 -8.09 14.92
C VAL A 124 11.76 -9.32 14.84
N LYS A 125 11.74 -10.20 15.85
CA LYS A 125 12.50 -11.48 15.83
C LYS A 125 12.17 -12.37 14.63
N ARG A 126 10.96 -12.26 14.05
CA ARG A 126 10.53 -13.03 12.88
C ARG A 126 10.86 -12.34 11.56
N TRP A 127 11.20 -11.06 11.57
CA TRP A 127 11.59 -10.29 10.39
C TRP A 127 13.07 -10.49 10.06
N SER A 128 13.45 -11.74 9.79
CA SER A 128 14.83 -12.13 9.46
C SER A 128 15.13 -12.06 7.95
N ARG A 129 14.10 -12.02 7.11
CA ARG A 129 14.26 -11.98 5.64
C ARG A 129 14.41 -10.53 5.15
N PRO A 130 15.41 -10.23 4.32
CA PRO A 130 15.53 -8.91 3.71
C PRO A 130 14.33 -8.64 2.81
N ILE A 131 14.01 -7.35 2.64
CA ILE A 131 12.99 -6.92 1.68
C ILE A 131 13.40 -7.39 0.29
N ARG A 132 12.48 -8.06 -0.40
CA ARG A 132 12.70 -8.55 -1.76
C ARG A 132 13.06 -7.35 -2.66
N ASP A 133 14.06 -7.53 -3.50
CA ASP A 133 14.52 -6.52 -4.46
C ASP A 133 15.05 -5.21 -3.82
N TRP A 134 15.42 -5.24 -2.53
CA TRP A 134 15.96 -4.08 -1.81
C TRP A 134 17.27 -3.55 -2.39
N LYS A 135 18.20 -4.43 -2.80
CA LYS A 135 19.49 -4.02 -3.37
C LYS A 135 19.30 -3.25 -4.70
N PRO A 136 18.55 -3.78 -5.70
CA PRO A 136 18.20 -3.02 -6.89
C PRO A 136 17.54 -1.66 -6.60
N ALA A 137 16.58 -1.64 -5.66
CA ALA A 137 15.93 -0.42 -5.24
C ALA A 137 16.89 0.61 -4.63
N LEU A 138 17.80 0.15 -3.76
CA LEU A 138 18.81 0.99 -3.13
C LEU A 138 19.71 1.66 -4.18
N ASN A 139 20.16 0.90 -5.19
CA ASN A 139 20.95 1.44 -6.29
C ASN A 139 20.21 2.55 -7.05
N ARG A 140 18.91 2.37 -7.30
CA ARG A 140 18.07 3.40 -7.94
C ARG A 140 17.92 4.64 -7.06
N PHE A 141 17.73 4.48 -5.76
CA PHE A 141 17.66 5.60 -4.82
C PHE A 141 18.98 6.37 -4.75
N THR A 142 20.13 5.70 -4.81
CA THR A 142 21.43 6.37 -4.85
C THR A 142 21.57 7.27 -6.08
N ILE A 143 21.05 6.86 -7.23
CA ILE A 143 21.07 7.67 -8.45
C ILE A 143 20.06 8.83 -8.35
N GLN A 144 18.82 8.54 -7.95
CA GLN A 144 17.71 9.51 -7.99
C GLN A 144 17.73 10.52 -6.83
N PHE A 145 18.26 10.13 -5.67
CA PHE A 145 18.27 10.91 -4.43
C PHE A 145 19.67 11.01 -3.83
N ASN A 146 20.71 11.09 -4.67
CA ASN A 146 22.12 11.11 -4.25
C ASN A 146 22.39 12.03 -3.05
N GLU A 147 21.86 13.25 -3.07
CA GLU A 147 22.05 14.26 -2.02
C GLU A 147 21.44 13.89 -0.66
N ARG A 148 20.49 12.94 -0.63
CA ARG A 148 19.78 12.50 0.58
C ARG A 148 20.28 11.16 1.12
N MET A 149 21.14 10.47 0.36
CA MET A 149 21.67 9.19 0.78
C MET A 149 22.79 9.40 1.80
N PRO A 150 22.91 8.52 2.81
CA PRO A 150 24.05 8.56 3.71
C PRO A 150 25.33 8.47 2.88
N ARG A 151 26.26 9.42 3.02
CA ARG A 151 27.57 9.33 2.39
C ARG A 151 28.21 8.04 2.88
N GLN A 152 28.43 7.09 1.96
CA GLN A 152 29.19 5.90 2.29
C GLN A 152 30.64 6.35 2.47
N TYR A 153 31.14 6.24 3.70
CA TYR A 153 32.58 6.34 3.99
C TYR A 153 33.26 5.03 3.60
#